data_AF-V6SAF4-F1
#
_entry.id   AF-V6SAF4-F1
#
_cell.length_a   1.000
_cell.length_b   1.000
_cell.length_c   1.000
_cell.angle_alpha   90.00
_cell.angle_beta   90.00
_cell.angle_gamma   90.00
#
_symmetry.space_group_name_H-M   'P 1'
#
loop_
_entity.id
_entity.type
_entity.pdbx_description
1 polymer ?
#
loop_
_entity_poly.entity_id
_entity_poly.type
_entity_poly.pdbx_seq_one_letter_code
_entity_poly.pdbx_strand_id
1 'polypeptide(L)'
;MKYNIYIKTRGGSRSILETEENETKKIVNAYKENKESIFLNGKKFFTGDLLDLQIYTFENNQFKTGQELYSYCDRNHFLERGYFSDPHVPKNILEQVGNNVTSQFINDSELEEIENETPKENYIDPKRIKELEGLKSKDFDLTRLTAVLKEINVAYKNNLKFAIPPLVRSIIDQVPPIFGKANFSDVCGSFGSKSFKDSMNILDKSSRKIADSYLHTHIRKNESSLPTETQINFKSDLDVLLQEVSRVIQNS
;
A
#
# COMPACT_ATOMS: atom_id res chain seq x y z
N MET A 1 14.54 18.34 -24.92
CA MET A 1 14.07 19.45 -24.08
C MET A 1 14.21 19.01 -22.64
N LYS A 2 14.72 19.87 -21.76
CA LYS A 2 15.02 19.50 -20.36
C LYS A 2 14.01 20.12 -19.41
N TYR A 3 13.85 19.49 -18.25
CA TYR A 3 12.84 19.86 -17.27
C TYR A 3 13.42 19.97 -15.86
N ASN A 4 12.77 20.78 -15.03
CA ASN A 4 12.97 20.81 -13.59
C ASN A 4 11.69 20.34 -12.91
N ILE A 5 11.83 19.47 -11.92
CA ILE A 5 10.70 18.85 -11.24
C ILE A 5 10.76 19.23 -9.77
N TYR A 6 9.70 19.85 -9.27
CA TYR A 6 9.47 20.04 -7.85
C TYR A 6 8.51 18.97 -7.34
N ILE A 7 8.86 18.34 -6.22
CA ILE A 7 8.09 17.27 -5.62
C ILE A 7 7.96 17.57 -4.13
N LYS A 8 6.74 17.65 -3.64
CA LYS A 8 6.40 17.67 -2.22
C LYS A 8 5.72 16.37 -1.85
N THR A 9 6.19 15.76 -0.78
CA THR A 9 5.61 14.56 -0.17
C THR A 9 5.35 14.82 1.31
N ARG A 10 4.66 13.90 2.00
CA ARG A 10 4.58 13.93 3.46
C ARG A 10 5.95 13.90 4.15
N GLY A 11 6.94 13.25 3.53
CA GLY A 11 8.30 13.17 4.06
C GLY A 11 9.17 14.40 3.82
N GLY A 12 8.74 15.32 2.95
CA GLY A 12 9.49 16.53 2.62
C GLY A 12 9.43 16.92 1.15
N SER A 13 10.11 18.02 0.82
CA SER A 13 10.18 18.59 -0.53
C SER A 13 11.57 18.41 -1.15
N ARG A 14 11.62 18.32 -2.48
CA ARG A 14 12.87 18.27 -3.24
C ARG A 14 12.67 18.75 -4.67
N SER A 15 13.79 19.12 -5.29
CA SER A 15 13.87 19.49 -6.70
C SER A 15 14.80 18.53 -7.44
N ILE A 16 14.37 18.01 -8.58
CA ILE A 16 15.22 17.28 -9.53
C ILE A 16 15.43 18.21 -10.72
N LEU A 17 16.67 18.60 -10.96
CA LEU A 17 17.01 19.60 -11.97
C LEU A 17 17.52 18.92 -13.23
N GLU A 18 17.26 19.54 -14.37
CA GLU A 18 17.84 19.16 -15.66
C GLU A 18 17.55 17.70 -16.07
N THR A 19 16.30 17.26 -15.94
CA THR A 19 15.87 15.93 -16.38
C THR A 19 15.51 15.90 -17.86
N GLU A 20 15.82 14.79 -18.53
CA GLU A 20 15.33 14.54 -19.89
C GLU A 20 13.86 14.09 -19.87
N GLU A 21 13.14 14.26 -20.99
CA GLU A 21 11.70 13.93 -21.08
C GLU A 21 11.38 12.48 -20.64
N ASN A 22 12.23 11.52 -21.01
CA ASN A 22 12.06 10.12 -20.63
C ASN A 22 12.20 9.90 -19.12
N GLU A 23 13.08 10.66 -18.46
CA GLU A 23 13.27 10.59 -17.01
C GLU A 23 12.09 11.25 -16.28
N THR A 24 11.61 12.39 -16.79
CA THR A 24 10.41 13.06 -16.30
C THR A 24 9.20 12.12 -16.38
N LYS A 25 8.98 11.48 -17.53
CA LYS A 25 7.92 10.47 -17.70
C LYS A 25 8.09 9.30 -16.74
N LYS A 26 9.32 8.82 -16.52
CA LYS A 26 9.59 7.74 -15.58
C LYS A 26 9.22 8.10 -14.14
N ILE A 27 9.48 9.34 -13.72
CA ILE A 27 9.09 9.85 -12.39
C ILE A 27 7.57 9.93 -12.28
N VAL A 28 6.91 10.52 -13.27
CA VAL A 28 5.45 10.67 -13.30
C VAL A 28 4.76 9.31 -13.26
N ASN A 29 5.20 8.36 -14.11
CA ASN A 29 4.65 7.01 -14.12
C ASN A 29 4.90 6.26 -12.81
N ALA A 30 5.97 6.57 -12.08
CA ALA A 30 6.20 5.97 -10.77
C ALA A 30 5.11 6.35 -9.76
N TYR A 31 4.61 7.58 -9.80
CA TYR A 31 3.49 8.00 -8.98
C TYR A 31 2.17 7.41 -9.48
N LYS A 32 1.92 7.43 -10.81
CA LYS A 32 0.72 6.81 -11.40
C LYS A 32 0.59 5.30 -11.10
N GLU A 33 1.72 4.60 -11.05
CA GLU A 33 1.77 3.16 -10.78
C GLU A 33 2.01 2.85 -9.29
N ASN A 34 1.96 3.86 -8.41
CA ASN A 34 2.17 3.73 -6.96
C ASN A 34 3.43 2.92 -6.57
N LYS A 35 4.52 3.13 -7.30
CA LYS A 35 5.80 2.45 -7.04
C LYS A 35 6.44 3.05 -5.79
N GLU A 36 6.87 2.22 -4.84
CA GLU A 36 7.60 2.69 -3.64
C GLU A 36 8.91 3.42 -3.98
N SER A 37 9.58 3.03 -5.07
CA SER A 37 10.82 3.65 -5.51
C SER A 37 11.15 3.37 -6.97
N ILE A 38 12.01 4.21 -7.55
CA ILE A 38 12.60 4.05 -8.88
C ILE A 38 14.11 4.29 -8.84
N PHE A 39 14.81 3.83 -9.87
CA PHE A 39 16.21 4.22 -10.10
C PHE A 39 16.29 5.28 -11.19
N LEU A 40 17.00 6.37 -10.92
CA LEU A 40 17.34 7.42 -11.87
C LEU A 40 18.86 7.56 -11.89
N ASN A 41 19.49 7.33 -13.05
CA ASN A 41 20.95 7.42 -13.22
C ASN A 41 21.74 6.67 -12.15
N GLY A 42 21.31 5.44 -11.83
CA GLY A 42 21.94 4.58 -10.82
C GLY A 42 21.61 4.92 -9.37
N LYS A 43 20.87 6.01 -9.10
CA LYS A 43 20.46 6.41 -7.75
C LYS A 43 19.02 5.98 -7.47
N LYS A 44 18.78 5.38 -6.30
CA LYS A 44 17.44 5.02 -5.83
C LYS A 44 16.71 6.27 -5.34
N PHE A 45 15.48 6.44 -5.81
CA PHE A 45 14.58 7.53 -5.50
C PHE A 45 13.28 6.95 -4.93
N PHE A 46 12.96 7.25 -3.68
CA PHE A 46 11.67 6.89 -3.09
C PHE A 46 10.63 7.93 -3.48
N THR A 47 9.44 7.50 -3.90
CA THR A 47 8.35 8.37 -4.36
C THR A 47 7.62 9.01 -3.18
N GLY A 48 7.19 8.20 -2.20
CA GLY A 48 6.46 8.66 -1.01
C GLY A 48 5.05 9.19 -1.31
N ASP A 49 4.32 9.58 -0.26
CA ASP A 49 2.95 10.10 -0.37
C ASP A 49 2.97 11.49 -1.02
N LEU A 50 2.55 11.58 -2.28
CA LEU A 50 2.62 12.80 -3.09
C LEU A 50 1.61 13.84 -2.58
N LEU A 51 2.07 15.10 -2.44
CA LEU A 51 1.25 16.25 -2.06
C LEU A 51 1.29 17.38 -3.10
N ASP A 52 2.39 17.52 -3.83
CA ASP A 52 2.53 18.48 -4.92
C ASP A 52 3.57 17.95 -5.93
N LEU A 53 3.26 18.03 -7.22
CA LEU A 53 4.15 17.68 -8.31
C LEU A 53 4.07 18.79 -9.36
N GLN A 54 5.19 19.45 -9.63
CA GLN A 54 5.25 20.52 -10.62
C GLN A 54 6.44 20.32 -11.54
N ILE A 55 6.20 20.44 -12.84
CA ILE A 55 7.20 20.23 -13.88
C ILE A 55 7.33 21.53 -14.67
N TYR A 56 8.55 22.03 -14.73
CA TYR A 56 8.92 23.27 -15.42
C TYR A 56 9.87 22.95 -16.57
N THR A 57 9.78 23.70 -17.66
CA THR A 57 10.81 23.68 -18.70
C THR A 57 12.13 24.23 -18.14
N PHE A 58 13.27 23.84 -18.73
CA PHE A 58 14.57 24.44 -18.41
C PHE A 58 15.05 25.24 -19.63
N GLU A 59 14.61 26.50 -19.72
CA GLU A 59 14.77 27.34 -20.92
C GLU A 59 15.41 28.71 -20.63
N ASN A 60 15.79 29.00 -19.39
CA ASN A 60 16.35 30.30 -19.02
C ASN A 60 17.78 30.50 -19.57
N ASN A 61 18.02 31.67 -20.17
CA ASN A 61 19.33 32.07 -20.69
C ASN A 61 20.40 32.32 -19.60
N GLN A 62 19.99 32.49 -18.34
CA GLN A 62 20.86 32.80 -17.21
C GLN A 62 21.64 31.57 -16.69
N PHE A 63 21.10 30.37 -16.84
CA PHE A 63 21.69 29.13 -16.32
C PHE A 63 21.79 28.09 -17.43
N LYS A 64 22.98 27.53 -17.65
CA LYS A 64 23.22 26.51 -18.68
C LYS A 64 22.96 25.09 -18.17
N THR A 65 23.05 24.88 -16.85
CA THR A 65 22.88 23.56 -16.22
C THR A 65 22.07 23.66 -14.93
N GLY A 66 21.46 22.56 -14.50
CA GLY A 66 20.78 22.47 -13.22
C GLY A 66 21.74 22.72 -12.04
N GLN A 67 23.01 22.34 -12.19
CA GLN A 67 24.04 22.57 -11.16
C GLN A 67 24.35 24.07 -10.98
N GLU A 68 24.37 24.84 -12.07
CA GLU A 68 24.54 26.30 -12.01
C GLU A 68 23.38 26.97 -11.29
N LEU A 69 22.15 26.56 -11.61
CA LEU A 69 20.94 27.03 -10.92
C LEU A 69 21.00 26.72 -9.42
N TYR A 70 21.32 25.47 -9.06
CA TYR A 70 21.44 25.08 -7.65
C TYR A 70 22.51 25.90 -6.93
N SER A 71 23.69 26.08 -7.54
CA SER A 71 24.80 26.84 -6.95
C SER A 71 24.50 28.34 -6.84
N TYR A 72 23.66 28.88 -7.72
CA TYR A 72 23.14 30.23 -7.60
C TYR A 72 22.18 30.35 -6.42
N CYS A 73 21.24 29.42 -6.26
CA CYS A 73 20.32 29.41 -5.13
C CYS A 73 21.07 29.25 -3.80
N ASP A 74 22.08 28.40 -3.73
CA ASP A 74 22.87 28.16 -2.52
C ASP A 74 23.62 29.43 -2.07
N ARG A 75 24.34 30.07 -3.00
CA ARG A 75 25.09 31.31 -2.73
C ARG A 75 24.22 32.49 -2.31
N ASN A 76 22.99 32.55 -2.78
CA ASN A 76 22.04 33.61 -2.46
C ASN A 76 21.08 33.23 -1.32
N HIS A 77 21.27 32.07 -0.68
CA HIS A 77 20.40 31.56 0.38
C HIS A 77 18.92 31.41 -0.04
N PHE A 78 18.68 31.04 -1.29
CA PHE A 78 17.34 30.78 -1.84
C PHE A 78 16.93 29.30 -1.74
N LEU A 79 17.83 28.39 -1.35
CA LEU A 79 17.45 26.99 -1.16
C LEU A 79 16.50 26.85 0.03
N GLU A 80 15.44 26.06 -0.16
CA GLU A 80 14.54 25.67 0.92
C GLU A 80 14.99 24.34 1.52
N ARG A 81 14.68 24.16 2.81
CA ARG A 81 14.95 22.92 3.53
C ARG A 81 13.76 22.57 4.43
N GLY A 82 13.19 21.40 4.22
CA GLY A 82 12.22 20.80 5.12
C GLY A 82 12.92 20.09 6.29
N TYR A 83 12.14 19.70 7.30
CA TYR A 83 12.64 19.05 8.51
C TYR A 83 13.41 17.74 8.23
N PHE A 84 13.01 17.03 7.18
CA PHE A 84 13.59 15.75 6.74
C PHE A 84 14.08 15.77 5.29
N SER A 85 14.25 16.96 4.70
CA SER A 85 14.65 17.08 3.30
C SER A 85 16.03 17.71 3.13
N ASP A 86 16.71 17.28 2.08
CA ASP A 86 17.90 17.98 1.60
C ASP A 86 17.53 19.37 1.08
N PRO A 87 18.48 20.33 1.10
CA PRO A 87 18.27 21.62 0.47
C PRO A 87 17.88 21.45 -1.00
N HIS A 88 16.90 22.22 -1.45
CA HIS A 88 16.36 22.11 -2.80
C HIS A 88 15.95 23.47 -3.35
N VAL A 89 15.85 23.54 -4.68
CA VAL A 89 15.40 24.75 -5.36
C VAL A 89 13.87 24.86 -5.20
N PRO A 90 13.36 25.97 -4.65
CA PRO A 90 11.94 26.10 -4.39
C PRO A 90 11.14 26.38 -5.67
N LYS A 91 9.85 26.08 -5.59
CA LYS A 91 8.89 26.18 -6.71
C LYS A 91 8.89 27.57 -7.38
N ASN A 92 8.88 28.63 -6.59
CA ASN A 92 8.88 30.02 -7.06
C ASN A 92 10.12 30.39 -7.88
N ILE A 93 11.27 29.76 -7.63
CA ILE A 93 12.48 29.96 -8.44
C ILE A 93 12.39 29.16 -9.72
N LEU A 94 11.89 27.92 -9.68
CA LEU A 94 11.70 27.11 -10.89
C LEU A 94 10.74 27.78 -11.88
N GLU A 95 9.69 28.44 -11.39
CA GLU A 95 8.76 29.28 -12.18
C GLU A 95 9.44 30.44 -12.91
N GLN A 96 10.57 30.94 -12.40
CA GLN A 96 11.35 32.01 -13.06
C GLN A 96 12.31 31.44 -14.12
N VAL A 97 12.62 30.15 -14.06
CA VAL A 97 13.59 29.49 -14.95
C VAL A 97 12.91 28.78 -16.11
N GLY A 98 11.61 28.53 -16.04
CA GLY A 98 10.85 28.06 -17.19
C GLY A 98 9.35 27.98 -16.96
N ASN A 99 8.67 27.51 -18.00
CA ASN A 99 7.22 27.47 -18.05
C ASN A 99 6.70 26.22 -17.33
N ASN A 100 5.62 26.37 -16.57
CA ASN A 100 4.95 25.22 -15.98
C ASN A 100 4.27 24.39 -17.08
N VAL A 101 4.70 23.14 -17.21
CA VAL A 101 4.23 22.16 -18.20
C VAL A 101 3.69 20.90 -17.54
N THR A 102 3.35 20.96 -16.25
CA THR A 102 2.86 19.81 -15.47
C THR A 102 1.70 19.09 -16.17
N SER A 103 0.73 19.84 -16.68
CA SER A 103 -0.45 19.33 -17.39
C SER A 103 -0.13 18.55 -18.68
N GLN A 104 1.08 18.68 -19.23
CA GLN A 104 1.52 17.88 -20.38
C GLN A 104 1.92 16.46 -19.98
N PHE A 105 2.22 16.22 -18.70
CA PHE A 105 2.67 14.92 -18.19
C PHE A 105 1.63 14.26 -17.29
N ILE A 106 0.93 15.06 -16.48
CA ILE A 106 -0.08 14.59 -15.55
C ILE A 106 -1.15 15.66 -15.33
N ASN A 107 -2.41 15.25 -15.34
CA ASN A 107 -3.54 16.14 -15.10
C ASN A 107 -4.10 16.01 -13.66
N ASP A 108 -4.97 16.92 -13.27
CA ASP A 108 -5.51 16.99 -11.91
C ASP A 108 -6.30 15.72 -11.54
N SER A 109 -7.06 15.13 -12.48
CA SER A 109 -7.78 13.87 -12.24
C SER A 109 -6.84 12.71 -11.93
N GLU A 110 -5.69 12.62 -12.61
CA GLU A 110 -4.68 11.60 -12.34
C GLU A 110 -3.98 11.85 -10.99
N LEU A 111 -3.79 13.12 -10.58
CA LEU A 111 -3.25 13.45 -9.26
C LEU A 111 -4.23 13.13 -8.13
N GLU A 112 -5.53 13.39 -8.34
CA GLU A 112 -6.60 13.01 -7.42
C GLU A 112 -6.70 11.49 -7.26
N GLU A 113 -6.54 10.71 -8.34
CA GLU A 113 -6.45 9.25 -8.28
C GLU A 113 -5.27 8.80 -7.41
N ILE A 114 -4.09 9.39 -7.59
CA ILE A 114 -2.89 9.10 -6.78
C ILE A 114 -3.10 9.45 -5.30
N GLU A 115 -3.73 10.59 -4.99
CA GLU A 115 -4.01 10.99 -3.60
C GLU A 115 -4.98 10.04 -2.90
N ASN A 116 -6.01 9.57 -3.63
CA ASN A 116 -6.98 8.62 -3.11
C ASN A 116 -6.39 7.20 -2.93
N GLU A 117 -5.30 6.88 -3.64
CA GLU A 117 -4.49 5.69 -3.42
C GLU A 117 -3.47 5.87 -2.28
N THR A 118 -3.96 6.17 -1.08
CA THR A 118 -3.14 5.95 0.13
C THR A 118 -2.61 4.52 0.09
N PRO A 119 -1.33 4.26 0.43
CA PRO A 119 -0.81 2.89 0.43
C PRO A 119 -1.67 2.07 1.37
N LYS A 120 -2.57 1.25 0.81
CA LYS A 120 -3.44 0.44 1.65
C LYS A 120 -2.55 -0.47 2.45
N GLU A 121 -2.63 -0.31 3.78
CA GLU A 121 -2.03 -1.25 4.70
C GLU A 121 -2.41 -2.67 4.26
N ASN A 122 -1.49 -3.61 4.38
CA ASN A 122 -1.86 -5.00 4.12
C ASN A 122 -2.99 -5.40 5.08
N TYR A 123 -3.93 -6.21 4.60
CA TYR A 123 -4.99 -6.73 5.45
C TYR A 123 -4.43 -7.71 6.49
N ILE A 124 -3.46 -8.52 6.08
CA ILE A 124 -2.64 -9.39 6.91
C ILE A 124 -1.22 -8.85 6.93
N ASP A 125 -0.61 -8.74 8.12
CA ASP A 125 0.79 -8.31 8.25
C ASP A 125 1.72 -9.25 7.44
N PRO A 126 2.51 -8.74 6.48
CA PRO A 126 3.49 -9.54 5.74
C PRO A 126 4.46 -10.31 6.63
N LYS A 127 4.76 -9.82 7.84
CA LYS A 127 5.60 -10.53 8.82
C LYS A 127 4.95 -11.83 9.26
N ARG A 128 3.63 -11.83 9.49
CA ARG A 128 2.87 -13.05 9.83
C ARG A 128 2.92 -14.08 8.71
N ILE A 129 2.76 -13.63 7.47
CA ILE A 129 2.82 -14.53 6.30
C ILE A 129 4.21 -15.16 6.20
N LYS A 130 5.27 -14.35 6.30
CA LYS A 130 6.65 -14.85 6.25
C LYS A 130 6.98 -15.80 7.41
N GLU A 131 6.46 -15.52 8.60
CA GLU A 131 6.58 -16.41 9.76
C GLU A 131 6.01 -17.80 9.42
N LEU A 132 4.76 -17.86 8.96
CA LEU A 132 4.08 -19.11 8.60
C LEU A 132 4.77 -19.85 7.45
N GLU A 133 5.27 -19.15 6.43
CA GLU A 133 6.05 -19.75 5.34
C GLU A 133 7.38 -20.35 5.81
N GLY A 134 7.96 -19.80 6.87
CA GLY A 134 9.20 -20.30 7.47
C GLY A 134 9.02 -21.52 8.36
N LEU A 135 7.79 -21.86 8.74
CA LEU A 135 7.50 -23.01 9.60
C LEU A 135 7.69 -24.31 8.83
N LYS A 136 8.34 -25.28 9.48
CA LYS A 136 8.45 -26.65 8.99
C LYS A 136 7.61 -27.54 9.90
N SER A 137 6.59 -28.18 9.34
CA SER A 137 5.81 -29.22 10.01
C SER A 137 5.94 -30.52 9.23
N LYS A 138 5.93 -31.66 9.93
CA LYS A 138 5.84 -32.98 9.29
C LYS A 138 4.39 -33.37 8.99
N ASP A 139 3.44 -32.78 9.72
CA ASP A 139 2.04 -33.21 9.71
C ASP A 139 1.14 -32.28 8.89
N PHE A 140 1.56 -31.03 8.67
CA PHE A 140 0.75 -30.02 8.00
C PHE A 140 1.50 -29.27 6.89
N ASP A 141 0.87 -29.15 5.72
CA ASP A 141 1.31 -28.29 4.62
C ASP A 141 0.57 -26.95 4.66
N LEU A 142 1.30 -25.86 4.89
CA LEU A 142 0.77 -24.49 4.98
C LEU A 142 0.73 -23.74 3.65
N THR A 143 1.10 -24.38 2.53
CA THR A 143 1.15 -23.76 1.21
C THR A 143 -0.19 -23.13 0.83
N ARG A 144 -1.30 -23.84 1.07
CA ARG A 144 -2.64 -23.32 0.78
C ARG A 144 -3.02 -22.17 1.71
N LEU A 145 -2.74 -22.27 3.00
CA LEU A 145 -3.04 -21.21 3.97
C LEU A 145 -2.32 -19.91 3.60
N THR A 146 -1.01 -19.99 3.37
CA THR A 146 -0.18 -18.83 3.02
C THR A 146 -0.55 -18.21 1.67
N ALA A 147 -0.96 -19.03 0.68
CA ALA A 147 -1.50 -18.53 -0.59
C ALA A 147 -2.77 -17.69 -0.38
N VAL A 148 -3.75 -18.20 0.38
CA VAL A 148 -4.99 -17.47 0.68
C VAL A 148 -4.72 -16.16 1.44
N LEU A 149 -3.78 -16.14 2.39
CA LEU A 149 -3.39 -14.91 3.09
C LEU A 149 -2.83 -13.84 2.15
N LYS A 150 -2.03 -14.25 1.16
CA LYS A 150 -1.51 -13.33 0.12
C LYS A 150 -2.63 -12.84 -0.78
N GLU A 151 -3.58 -13.70 -1.17
CA GLU A 151 -4.75 -13.32 -1.96
C GLU A 151 -5.60 -12.27 -1.24
N ILE A 152 -5.81 -12.40 0.08
CA ILE A 152 -6.52 -11.38 0.86
C ILE A 152 -5.80 -10.03 0.79
N ASN A 153 -4.47 -10.01 0.88
CA ASN A 153 -3.70 -8.78 0.74
C ASN A 153 -3.83 -8.16 -0.66
N VAL A 154 -3.80 -8.97 -1.71
CA VAL A 154 -4.04 -8.51 -3.08
C VAL A 154 -5.46 -7.95 -3.21
N ALA A 155 -6.47 -8.67 -2.71
CA ALA A 155 -7.86 -8.24 -2.75
C ALA A 155 -8.06 -6.90 -2.03
N TYR A 156 -7.50 -6.73 -0.84
CA TYR A 156 -7.63 -5.49 -0.07
C TYR A 156 -6.94 -4.31 -0.75
N LYS A 157 -5.70 -4.49 -1.23
CA LYS A 157 -4.99 -3.44 -1.98
C LYS A 157 -5.79 -2.96 -3.20
N ASN A 158 -6.39 -3.89 -3.92
CA ASN A 158 -7.17 -3.61 -5.13
C ASN A 158 -8.65 -3.28 -4.87
N ASN A 159 -9.07 -2.97 -3.63
CA ASN A 159 -10.48 -2.64 -3.31
C ASN A 159 -11.50 -3.76 -3.64
N LEU A 160 -11.07 -5.03 -3.72
CA LEU A 160 -11.92 -6.18 -4.04
C LEU A 160 -12.70 -6.65 -2.80
N LYS A 161 -13.58 -5.80 -2.28
CA LYS A 161 -14.26 -5.98 -0.99
C LYS A 161 -15.13 -7.24 -0.90
N PHE A 162 -15.76 -7.63 -2.00
CA PHE A 162 -16.57 -8.86 -2.05
C PHE A 162 -15.73 -10.14 -1.95
N ALA A 163 -14.46 -10.10 -2.33
CA ALA A 163 -13.58 -11.26 -2.29
C ALA A 163 -13.07 -11.58 -0.87
N ILE A 164 -12.98 -10.56 0.00
CA ILE A 164 -12.34 -10.71 1.31
C ILE A 164 -13.11 -11.69 2.23
N PRO A 165 -14.43 -11.54 2.48
CA PRO A 165 -15.12 -12.45 3.40
C PRO A 165 -15.12 -13.93 2.96
N PRO A 166 -15.31 -14.28 1.67
CA PRO A 166 -15.13 -15.65 1.20
C PRO A 166 -13.73 -16.21 1.45
N LEU A 167 -12.67 -15.41 1.27
CA LEU A 167 -11.29 -15.84 1.55
C LEU A 167 -11.07 -16.06 3.05
N VAL A 168 -11.58 -15.16 3.91
CA VAL A 168 -11.53 -15.33 5.38
C VAL A 168 -12.28 -16.60 5.80
N ARG A 169 -13.46 -16.85 5.21
CA ARG A 169 -14.20 -18.10 5.43
C ARG A 169 -13.36 -19.33 5.04
N SER A 170 -12.69 -19.29 3.89
CA SER A 170 -11.81 -20.39 3.48
C SER A 170 -10.67 -20.64 4.47
N ILE A 171 -10.18 -19.62 5.19
CA ILE A 171 -9.17 -19.80 6.23
C ILE A 171 -9.75 -20.56 7.42
N ILE A 172 -10.89 -20.11 7.97
CA ILE A 172 -11.47 -20.75 9.15
C ILE A 172 -11.95 -22.19 8.87
N ASP A 173 -12.28 -22.52 7.61
CA ASP A 173 -12.69 -23.87 7.23
C ASP A 173 -11.51 -24.86 7.10
N GLN A 174 -10.30 -24.38 6.75
CA GLN A 174 -9.13 -25.26 6.54
C GLN A 174 -8.22 -25.41 7.76
N VAL A 175 -8.29 -24.48 8.72
CA VAL A 175 -7.43 -24.44 9.91
C VAL A 175 -7.76 -25.48 11.03
N PRO A 176 -9.00 -25.97 11.24
CA PRO A 176 -9.33 -26.84 12.38
C PRO A 176 -8.43 -28.07 12.59
N PRO A 177 -7.96 -28.79 11.54
CA PRO A 177 -7.06 -29.93 11.71
C PRO A 177 -5.75 -29.60 12.45
N ILE A 178 -5.22 -28.38 12.30
CA ILE A 178 -4.01 -27.92 13.01
C ILE A 178 -4.23 -27.94 14.52
N PHE A 179 -5.46 -27.70 14.98
CA PHE A 179 -5.85 -27.74 16.38
C PHE A 179 -6.37 -29.12 16.83
N GLY A 180 -6.31 -30.13 15.97
CA GLY A 180 -6.88 -31.46 16.22
C GLY A 180 -8.41 -31.45 16.34
N LYS A 181 -9.08 -30.54 15.61
CA LYS A 181 -10.54 -30.36 15.64
C LYS A 181 -11.17 -30.65 14.29
N ALA A 182 -12.43 -31.08 14.29
CA ALA A 182 -13.17 -31.43 13.08
C ALA A 182 -13.69 -30.20 12.33
N ASN A 183 -14.06 -29.14 13.06
CA ASN A 183 -14.60 -27.91 12.50
C ASN A 183 -14.19 -26.69 13.34
N PHE A 184 -14.43 -25.49 12.82
CA PHE A 184 -14.00 -24.26 13.49
C PHE A 184 -14.83 -23.93 14.74
N SER A 185 -16.09 -24.38 14.82
CA SER A 185 -16.93 -24.23 16.01
C SER A 185 -16.30 -24.97 17.21
N ASP A 186 -15.71 -26.14 16.98
CA ASP A 186 -14.99 -26.89 18.00
C ASP A 186 -13.73 -26.16 18.47
N VAL A 187 -13.02 -25.48 17.57
CA VAL A 187 -11.87 -24.62 17.92
C VAL A 187 -12.34 -23.48 18.85
N CYS A 188 -13.45 -22.83 18.51
CA CYS A 188 -14.05 -21.75 19.30
C CYS A 188 -14.47 -22.19 20.71
N GLY A 189 -14.95 -23.42 20.86
CA GLY A 189 -15.47 -23.93 22.13
C GLY A 189 -14.42 -24.57 23.03
N SER A 190 -13.42 -25.25 22.45
CA SER A 190 -12.63 -26.26 23.16
C SER A 190 -11.11 -26.08 23.09
N PHE A 191 -10.60 -25.05 22.41
CA PHE A 191 -9.17 -24.75 22.32
C PHE A 191 -8.80 -23.43 22.99
N GLY A 192 -7.62 -23.36 23.60
CA GLY A 192 -7.01 -22.10 24.05
C GLY A 192 -7.66 -21.44 25.28
N SER A 193 -7.23 -20.20 25.54
CA SER A 193 -7.70 -19.38 26.65
C SER A 193 -9.12 -18.87 26.43
N LYS A 194 -9.75 -18.32 27.48
CA LYS A 194 -11.07 -17.69 27.36
C LYS A 194 -11.07 -16.57 26.30
N SER A 195 -10.09 -15.69 26.34
CA SER A 195 -9.97 -14.57 25.40
C SER A 195 -9.79 -15.02 23.95
N PHE A 196 -9.01 -16.08 23.72
CA PHE A 196 -8.87 -16.67 22.39
C PHE A 196 -10.23 -17.18 21.88
N LYS A 197 -10.94 -17.94 22.71
CA LYS A 197 -12.27 -18.47 22.37
C LYS A 197 -13.28 -17.37 22.07
N ASP A 198 -13.26 -16.28 22.83
CA ASP A 198 -14.16 -15.14 22.61
C ASP A 198 -13.88 -14.48 21.25
N SER A 199 -12.60 -14.27 20.89
CA SER A 199 -12.20 -13.75 19.58
C SER A 199 -12.56 -14.69 18.43
N MET A 200 -12.30 -16.00 18.56
CA MET A 200 -12.65 -16.97 17.52
C MET A 200 -14.16 -17.09 17.32
N ASN A 201 -14.96 -16.99 18.39
CA ASN A 201 -16.42 -16.97 18.28
C ASN A 201 -16.93 -15.75 17.49
N ILE A 202 -16.30 -14.58 17.68
CA ILE A 202 -16.63 -13.38 16.90
C ILE A 202 -16.28 -13.61 15.43
N LEU A 203 -15.06 -14.08 15.16
CA LEU A 203 -14.59 -14.38 13.80
C LEU A 203 -15.50 -15.37 13.08
N ASP A 204 -15.83 -16.50 13.71
CA ASP A 204 -16.67 -17.55 13.15
C ASP A 204 -18.06 -17.03 12.79
N LYS A 205 -18.74 -16.39 13.76
CA LYS A 205 -20.13 -15.95 13.58
C LYS A 205 -20.26 -14.78 12.62
N SER A 206 -19.32 -13.85 12.64
CA SER A 206 -19.38 -12.66 11.79
C SER A 206 -18.95 -12.97 10.35
N SER A 207 -17.78 -13.58 10.16
CA SER A 207 -17.21 -13.81 8.84
C SER A 207 -18.07 -14.77 8.01
N ARG A 208 -18.60 -15.86 8.59
CA ARG A 208 -19.49 -16.79 7.88
C ARG A 208 -20.74 -16.10 7.38
N LYS A 209 -21.46 -15.37 8.25
CA LYS A 209 -22.70 -14.68 7.88
C LYS A 209 -22.48 -13.64 6.79
N ILE A 210 -21.40 -12.88 6.89
CA ILE A 210 -21.06 -11.84 5.89
C ILE A 210 -20.66 -12.49 4.56
N ALA A 211 -19.84 -13.54 4.58
CA ALA A 211 -19.47 -14.29 3.39
C ALA A 211 -20.69 -14.94 2.72
N ASP A 212 -21.55 -15.62 3.48
CA ASP A 212 -22.79 -16.21 2.99
C ASP A 212 -23.69 -15.15 2.33
N SER A 213 -23.84 -13.99 2.98
CA SER A 213 -24.61 -12.89 2.41
C SER A 213 -24.03 -12.46 1.05
N TYR A 214 -22.71 -12.36 0.90
CA TYR A 214 -22.11 -11.92 -0.36
C TYR A 214 -22.11 -13.01 -1.45
N LEU A 215 -22.06 -14.28 -1.07
CA LEU A 215 -22.06 -15.41 -2.02
C LEU A 215 -23.47 -15.81 -2.47
N HIS A 216 -24.50 -15.57 -1.65
CA HIS A 216 -25.85 -16.11 -1.88
C HIS A 216 -26.93 -15.04 -2.11
N THR A 217 -26.62 -13.75 -1.91
CA THR A 217 -27.61 -12.70 -2.19
C THR A 217 -27.81 -12.55 -3.69
N HIS A 218 -29.07 -12.62 -4.12
CA HIS A 218 -29.47 -12.38 -5.51
C HIS A 218 -29.45 -10.87 -5.82
N ILE A 219 -29.24 -10.53 -7.09
CA ILE A 219 -29.29 -9.13 -7.57
C ILE A 219 -30.61 -8.48 -7.15
N ARG A 220 -30.52 -7.33 -6.48
CA ARG A 220 -31.67 -6.53 -6.04
C ARG A 220 -32.01 -5.48 -7.09
N LYS A 221 -33.27 -4.99 -7.06
CA LYS A 221 -33.71 -3.91 -7.96
C LYS A 221 -32.90 -2.63 -7.77
N ASN A 222 -32.50 -2.33 -6.53
CA ASN A 222 -31.66 -1.20 -6.15
C ASN A 222 -30.56 -1.69 -5.20
N GLU A 223 -29.30 -1.58 -5.64
CA GLU A 223 -28.14 -1.78 -4.77
C GLU A 223 -27.76 -0.42 -4.18
N SER A 224 -28.30 -0.10 -3.00
CA SER A 224 -28.16 1.24 -2.41
C SER A 224 -26.78 1.50 -1.78
N SER A 225 -26.00 0.44 -1.51
CA SER A 225 -24.72 0.56 -0.82
C SER A 225 -23.83 -0.65 -1.08
N LEU A 226 -22.60 -0.40 -1.54
CA LEU A 226 -21.55 -1.41 -1.61
C LEU A 226 -20.92 -1.66 -0.23
N PRO A 227 -20.24 -2.80 -0.03
CA PRO A 227 -19.52 -3.07 1.20
C PRO A 227 -18.53 -1.96 1.56
N THR A 228 -18.48 -1.60 2.84
CA THR A 228 -17.45 -0.72 3.40
C THR A 228 -16.30 -1.53 3.98
N GLU A 229 -15.15 -0.90 4.21
CA GLU A 229 -14.01 -1.57 4.86
C GLU A 229 -14.37 -2.06 6.26
N THR A 230 -15.19 -1.32 6.99
CA THR A 230 -15.67 -1.69 8.32
C THR A 230 -16.44 -3.02 8.31
N GLN A 231 -17.27 -3.26 7.29
CA GLN A 231 -18.06 -4.48 7.19
C GLN A 231 -17.22 -5.73 6.93
N ILE A 232 -16.04 -5.58 6.32
CA ILE A 232 -15.15 -6.69 5.97
C ILE A 232 -13.92 -6.75 6.88
N ASN A 233 -13.89 -5.99 7.98
CA ASN A 233 -12.74 -5.91 8.86
C ASN A 233 -12.75 -7.01 9.92
N PHE A 234 -11.93 -8.03 9.69
CA PHE A 234 -11.66 -9.14 10.61
C PHE A 234 -10.18 -9.22 10.98
N LYS A 235 -9.40 -8.15 10.72
CA LYS A 235 -7.93 -8.16 10.79
C LYS A 235 -7.41 -8.60 12.17
N SER A 236 -8.00 -8.08 13.24
CA SER A 236 -7.57 -8.37 14.62
C SER A 236 -7.79 -9.83 15.01
N ASP A 237 -9.00 -10.36 14.80
CA ASP A 237 -9.32 -11.74 15.17
C ASP A 237 -8.56 -12.73 14.29
N LEU A 238 -8.35 -12.39 13.02
CA LEU A 238 -7.56 -13.21 12.11
C LEU A 238 -6.09 -13.25 12.49
N ASP A 239 -5.47 -12.14 12.92
CA ASP A 239 -4.07 -12.18 13.39
C ASP A 239 -3.92 -13.03 14.66
N VAL A 240 -4.88 -12.94 15.60
CA VAL A 240 -4.92 -13.81 16.80
C VAL A 240 -4.99 -15.29 16.40
N LEU A 241 -5.83 -15.65 15.42
CA LEU A 241 -5.90 -17.01 14.91
C LEU A 241 -4.56 -17.46 14.32
N LEU A 242 -3.96 -16.64 13.45
CA LEU A 242 -2.71 -16.97 12.77
C LEU A 242 -1.54 -17.08 13.75
N GLN A 243 -1.53 -16.28 14.82
CA GLN A 243 -0.56 -16.41 15.90
C GLN A 243 -0.63 -17.77 16.58
N GLU A 244 -1.83 -18.22 16.93
CA GLU A 244 -2.00 -19.51 17.59
C GLU A 244 -1.73 -20.67 16.62
N VAL A 245 -2.02 -20.52 15.32
CA VAL A 245 -1.58 -21.48 14.29
C VAL A 245 -0.06 -21.62 14.28
N SER A 246 0.68 -20.50 14.21
CA SER A 246 2.15 -20.53 14.26
C SER A 246 2.65 -21.23 15.52
N ARG A 247 2.07 -20.90 16.67
CA ARG A 247 2.46 -21.46 17.96
C ARG A 247 2.23 -22.97 18.04
N VAL A 248 1.08 -23.47 17.60
CA VAL A 248 0.78 -24.91 17.65
C VAL A 248 1.78 -25.67 16.79
N ILE A 249 2.08 -25.16 15.59
CA ILE A 249 3.01 -25.81 14.65
C ILE A 249 4.44 -25.81 15.17
N GLN A 250 4.90 -24.71 15.80
CA GLN A 250 6.24 -24.65 16.40
C GLN A 250 6.42 -25.61 17.58
N ASN A 251 5.34 -25.98 18.26
CA ASN A 251 5.37 -26.87 19.42
C ASN A 251 5.01 -28.33 19.07
N SER A 252 4.78 -28.62 17.79
CA SER A 252 4.51 -29.97 17.26
C SER A 252 5.80 -30.63 16.77
#